data_AF-A0A966KTQ8-F1
#
_entry.id   AF-A0A966KTQ8-F1
#
_cell.length_a   1.000
_cell.length_b   1.000
_cell.length_c   1.000
_cell.angle_alpha   90.00
_cell.angle_beta   90.00
_cell.angle_gamma   90.00
#
_symmetry.space_group_name_H-M   'P 1'
#
loop_
_entity.id
_entity.type
_entity.pdbx_description
1 polymer ?
#
loop_
_entity_poly.entity_id
_entity_poly.type
_entity_poly.pdbx_seq_one_letter_code
_entity_poly.pdbx_strand_id
1 'polypeptide(L)'
;MKTLKSNIISGIKNRKINVFFLFLIMAFLILIFSKLSKEYTNTLVFEIDKVNVPQEHVILNDTNAKLNITLKTYGFNWLKYYLKKPEITIDFKKDVTKKGSEYILNKSAVFFKSDSEFGSQEELLNVSPDNIYFRFDVNLIKKIPVVVNATINFSPGFDTFKLYEMHPDSIQVVGPNELVKPITSIQTEKITLENVKSDISMTLKLQLPKNNEDLIFSNEAVEMTAKVEKFTEGSLKVPVELINVPDGLKIKYFPKAINVIFYTSLKNFNDISVKDFKVTCDYNKVSSNQTFLLPELNNMTQKVKSAKINQQHIDFIITE
;
A
#
# COMPACT_ATOMS: atom_id res chain seq x y z
N MET A 1 -48.15 -39.98 -8.24
CA MET A 1 -47.65 -38.83 -9.03
C MET A 1 -47.83 -38.95 -10.55
N LYS A 2 -47.75 -40.14 -11.18
CA LYS A 2 -47.97 -40.30 -12.65
C LYS A 2 -49.43 -40.07 -13.10
N THR A 3 -50.41 -40.41 -12.27
CA THR A 3 -51.85 -40.25 -12.58
C THR A 3 -52.31 -38.78 -12.53
N LEU A 4 -51.79 -37.97 -11.61
CA LEU A 4 -52.08 -36.53 -11.55
C LEU A 4 -51.54 -35.79 -12.79
N LYS A 5 -50.31 -36.09 -13.21
CA LYS A 5 -49.73 -35.54 -14.45
C LYS A 5 -50.56 -35.92 -15.68
N SER A 6 -50.97 -37.18 -15.79
CA SER A 6 -51.82 -37.66 -16.91
C SER A 6 -53.17 -36.94 -16.99
N ASN A 7 -53.83 -36.69 -15.86
CA ASN A 7 -55.13 -36.01 -15.82
C ASN A 7 -55.04 -34.50 -16.06
N ILE A 8 -53.93 -33.87 -15.66
CA ILE A 8 -53.64 -32.47 -15.99
C ILE A 8 -53.39 -32.33 -17.51
N ILE A 9 -52.66 -33.27 -18.11
CA ILE A 9 -52.36 -33.27 -19.56
C ILE A 9 -53.61 -33.58 -20.41
N SER A 10 -54.53 -34.44 -19.96
CA SER A 10 -55.80 -34.68 -20.65
C SER A 10 -56.79 -33.52 -20.49
N GLY A 11 -56.76 -32.80 -19.36
CA GLY A 11 -57.51 -31.55 -19.16
C GLY A 11 -57.09 -30.41 -20.09
N ILE A 12 -55.79 -30.31 -20.40
CA ILE A 12 -55.21 -29.34 -21.35
C ILE A 12 -55.65 -29.60 -22.82
N LYS A 13 -56.13 -30.81 -23.16
CA LYS A 13 -56.71 -31.09 -24.48
C LYS A 13 -58.17 -30.65 -24.61
N ASN A 14 -58.86 -30.33 -23.51
CA ASN A 14 -60.27 -29.92 -23.56
C ASN A 14 -60.38 -28.41 -23.75
N ARG A 15 -60.84 -28.01 -24.95
CA ARG A 15 -61.02 -26.60 -25.34
C ARG A 15 -61.85 -25.79 -24.34
N LYS A 16 -62.88 -26.36 -23.70
CA LYS A 16 -63.73 -25.65 -22.74
C LYS A 16 -63.00 -25.36 -21.42
N ILE A 17 -62.18 -26.30 -20.95
CA ILE A 17 -61.38 -26.17 -19.73
C ILE A 17 -60.27 -25.14 -19.94
N ASN A 18 -59.61 -25.15 -21.10
CA ASN A 18 -58.60 -24.15 -21.44
C ASN A 18 -59.18 -22.73 -21.50
N VAL A 19 -60.38 -22.56 -22.07
CA VAL A 19 -61.07 -21.26 -22.10
C VAL A 19 -61.44 -20.79 -20.69
N PHE A 20 -61.93 -21.68 -19.82
CA PHE A 20 -62.19 -21.35 -18.42
C PHE A 20 -60.93 -20.88 -17.69
N PHE A 21 -59.81 -21.62 -17.80
CA PHE A 21 -58.54 -21.22 -17.18
C PHE A 21 -57.99 -19.93 -17.77
N LEU A 22 -58.14 -19.69 -19.08
CA LEU A 22 -57.76 -18.43 -19.70
C LEU A 22 -58.49 -17.24 -19.07
N PHE A 23 -59.82 -17.32 -18.94
CA PHE A 23 -60.61 -16.27 -18.30
C PHE A 23 -60.33 -16.14 -16.80
N LEU A 24 -60.09 -17.25 -16.11
CA LEU A 24 -59.70 -17.24 -14.70
C LEU A 24 -58.36 -16.53 -14.49
N ILE A 25 -57.37 -16.84 -15.32
CA ILE A 25 -56.06 -16.17 -15.29
C ILE A 25 -56.22 -14.69 -15.63
N MET A 26 -57.01 -14.33 -16.65
CA MET A 26 -57.25 -12.94 -17.01
C MET A 26 -57.93 -12.17 -15.87
N ALA A 27 -58.97 -12.73 -15.26
CA ALA A 27 -59.65 -12.12 -14.11
C ALA A 27 -58.72 -11.98 -12.90
N PHE A 28 -57.89 -13.00 -12.65
CA PHE A 28 -56.90 -12.98 -11.58
C PHE A 28 -55.81 -11.93 -11.82
N LEU A 29 -55.30 -11.80 -13.05
CA LEU A 29 -54.37 -10.76 -13.45
C LEU A 29 -54.99 -9.38 -13.22
N ILE A 30 -56.19 -9.12 -13.75
CA ILE A 30 -56.89 -7.85 -13.55
C ILE A 30 -57.05 -7.53 -12.05
N LEU A 31 -57.37 -8.51 -11.21
CA LEU A 31 -57.49 -8.35 -9.77
C LEU A 31 -56.14 -8.01 -9.12
N ILE A 32 -55.05 -8.70 -9.49
CA ILE A 32 -53.69 -8.39 -9.03
C ILE A 32 -53.31 -6.97 -9.42
N PHE A 33 -53.50 -6.60 -10.69
CA PHE A 33 -53.20 -5.24 -11.18
C PHE A 33 -54.00 -4.21 -10.40
N SER A 34 -55.32 -4.41 -10.22
CA SER A 34 -56.17 -3.51 -9.45
C SER A 34 -55.73 -3.36 -7.99
N LYS A 35 -55.25 -4.45 -7.35
CA LYS A 35 -54.75 -4.41 -5.98
C LYS A 35 -53.39 -3.73 -5.88
N LEU A 36 -52.48 -3.98 -6.83
CA LEU A 36 -51.13 -3.40 -6.83
C LEU A 36 -51.10 -1.94 -7.29
N SER A 37 -52.10 -1.46 -8.04
CA SER A 37 -52.24 -0.05 -8.42
C SER A 37 -52.74 0.87 -7.30
N LYS A 38 -53.08 0.34 -6.12
CA LYS A 38 -53.48 1.16 -4.96
C LYS A 38 -52.26 1.58 -4.15
N GLU A 39 -52.39 2.71 -3.46
CA GLU A 39 -51.40 3.17 -2.49
C GLU A 39 -51.58 2.46 -1.15
N TYR A 40 -50.45 2.12 -0.53
CA TYR A 40 -50.38 1.53 0.80
C TYR A 40 -49.31 2.25 1.61
N THR A 41 -49.54 2.32 2.91
CA THR A 41 -48.60 2.87 3.89
C THR A 41 -48.14 1.75 4.80
N ASN A 42 -46.85 1.41 4.75
CA ASN A 42 -46.24 0.39 5.60
C ASN A 42 -44.93 0.90 6.18
N THR A 43 -44.49 0.27 7.27
CA THR A 43 -43.17 0.53 7.87
C THR A 43 -42.26 -0.65 7.59
N LEU A 44 -41.06 -0.37 7.09
CA LEU A 44 -40.02 -1.36 6.84
C LEU A 44 -38.77 -1.04 7.64
N VAL A 45 -38.00 -2.09 7.93
CA VAL A 45 -36.73 -2.00 8.62
C VAL A 45 -35.61 -1.96 7.58
N PHE A 46 -34.96 -0.82 7.44
CA PHE A 46 -33.81 -0.61 6.57
C PHE A 46 -32.52 -0.90 7.34
N GLU A 47 -31.63 -1.68 6.72
CA GLU A 47 -30.25 -1.83 7.16
C GLU A 47 -29.43 -0.61 6.72
N ILE A 48 -28.44 -0.21 7.51
CA ILE A 48 -27.63 0.99 7.23
C ILE A 48 -26.33 0.57 6.57
N ASP A 49 -26.16 0.96 5.32
CA ASP A 49 -24.88 0.87 4.62
C ASP A 49 -24.05 2.13 4.88
N LYS A 50 -22.81 1.97 5.33
CA LYS A 50 -21.97 3.08 5.84
C LYS A 50 -20.86 3.36 4.84
N VAL A 51 -20.86 4.56 4.26
CA VAL A 51 -19.83 4.99 3.31
C VAL A 51 -19.03 6.16 3.86
N ASN A 52 -17.79 6.30 3.40
CA ASN A 52 -16.89 7.40 3.78
C ASN A 52 -16.67 7.56 5.29
N VAL A 53 -16.68 6.45 6.04
CA VAL A 53 -16.23 6.46 7.44
C VAL A 53 -14.74 6.83 7.45
N PRO A 54 -14.31 7.85 8.23
CA PRO A 54 -12.90 8.21 8.32
C PRO A 54 -12.05 7.00 8.74
N GLN A 55 -10.91 6.80 8.07
CA GLN A 55 -10.08 5.60 8.24
C GLN A 55 -9.50 5.48 9.65
N GLU A 56 -9.34 6.62 10.33
CA GLU A 56 -8.95 6.71 11.73
C GLU A 56 -10.03 6.24 12.70
N HIS A 57 -11.27 5.98 12.27
CA HIS A 57 -12.37 5.61 13.16
C HIS A 57 -12.94 4.23 12.82
N VAL A 58 -13.09 3.39 13.85
CA VAL A 58 -13.78 2.09 13.75
C VAL A 58 -15.11 2.20 14.46
N ILE A 59 -16.21 1.98 13.74
CA ILE A 59 -17.55 1.98 14.34
C ILE A 59 -17.73 0.73 15.20
N LEU A 60 -17.98 0.93 16.49
CA LEU A 60 -18.18 -0.12 17.48
C LEU A 60 -19.64 -0.58 17.49
N ASN A 61 -19.88 -1.89 17.57
CA ASN A 61 -21.21 -2.51 17.72
C ASN A 61 -22.25 -2.03 16.69
N ASP A 62 -21.89 -2.04 15.42
CA ASP A 62 -22.73 -1.57 14.31
C ASP A 62 -23.92 -2.49 13.98
N THR A 63 -23.89 -3.74 14.42
CA THR A 63 -24.77 -4.83 13.96
C THR A 63 -26.26 -4.60 14.28
N ASN A 64 -26.57 -3.62 15.15
CA ASN A 64 -27.93 -3.31 15.58
C ASN A 64 -28.48 -1.98 15.04
N ALA A 65 -27.73 -1.22 14.24
CA ALA A 65 -28.20 0.05 13.72
C ALA A 65 -29.20 -0.16 12.57
N LYS A 66 -30.50 -0.08 12.88
CA LYS A 66 -31.61 -0.26 11.94
C LYS A 66 -32.53 0.96 11.96
N LEU A 67 -33.07 1.31 10.79
CA LEU A 67 -34.02 2.41 10.63
C LEU A 67 -35.40 1.87 10.26
N ASN A 68 -36.41 2.22 11.06
CA ASN A 68 -37.81 1.99 10.73
C ASN A 68 -38.29 3.16 9.87
N ILE A 69 -38.53 2.92 8.59
CA ILE A 69 -38.99 3.93 7.64
C ILE A 69 -40.43 3.62 7.25
N THR A 70 -41.32 4.58 7.48
CA THR A 70 -42.71 4.53 7.03
C THR A 70 -42.82 5.20 5.67
N LEU A 71 -43.15 4.42 4.65
CA LEU A 71 -43.33 4.89 3.28
C LEU A 71 -44.80 4.78 2.88
N LYS A 72 -45.23 5.64 1.97
CA LYS A 72 -46.49 5.55 1.25
C LYS A 72 -46.22 5.48 -0.24
N THR A 73 -46.62 4.36 -0.86
CA THR A 73 -46.40 4.13 -2.30
C THR A 73 -47.36 3.08 -2.87
N TYR A 74 -47.35 2.92 -4.19
CA TYR A 74 -48.14 1.92 -4.91
C TYR A 74 -47.72 0.49 -4.58
N GLY A 75 -48.68 -0.44 -4.58
CA GLY A 75 -48.44 -1.86 -4.36
C GLY A 75 -47.36 -2.48 -5.26
N PHE A 76 -47.25 -2.03 -6.52
CA PHE A 76 -46.16 -2.45 -7.41
C PHE A 76 -44.77 -2.09 -6.88
N ASN A 77 -44.61 -0.92 -6.26
CA ASN A 77 -43.34 -0.49 -5.67
C ASN A 77 -43.03 -1.28 -4.39
N TRP A 78 -44.04 -1.65 -3.61
CA TRP A 78 -43.85 -2.50 -2.44
C TRP A 78 -43.23 -3.87 -2.77
N LEU A 79 -43.50 -4.41 -3.97
CA LEU A 79 -42.98 -5.71 -4.38
C LEU A 79 -41.45 -5.78 -4.35
N LYS A 80 -40.76 -4.67 -4.66
CA LYS A 80 -39.29 -4.62 -4.68
C LYS A 80 -38.69 -4.88 -3.29
N TYR A 81 -39.34 -4.38 -2.24
CA TYR A 81 -38.91 -4.53 -0.85
C TYR A 81 -39.20 -5.92 -0.27
N TYR A 82 -40.10 -6.69 -0.88
CA TYR A 82 -40.32 -8.10 -0.51
C TYR A 82 -39.31 -9.03 -1.18
N LEU A 83 -38.79 -8.66 -2.36
CA LEU A 83 -37.81 -9.45 -3.11
C LEU A 83 -36.37 -9.19 -2.65
N LYS A 84 -36.05 -7.96 -2.21
CA LYS A 84 -34.74 -7.58 -1.71
C LYS A 84 -34.88 -6.88 -0.35
N LYS A 85 -34.00 -7.22 0.59
CA LYS A 85 -33.90 -6.48 1.85
C LYS A 85 -33.59 -5.01 1.58
N PRO A 86 -34.33 -4.06 2.17
CA PRO A 86 -34.08 -2.65 2.01
C PRO A 86 -32.82 -2.21 2.78
N GLU A 87 -31.98 -1.42 2.12
CA GLU A 87 -30.78 -0.80 2.68
C GLU A 87 -30.82 0.70 2.38
N ILE A 88 -30.25 1.51 3.27
CA ILE A 88 -30.10 2.96 3.10
C ILE A 88 -28.63 3.32 3.28
N THR A 89 -28.07 4.09 2.34
CA THR A 89 -26.66 4.47 2.40
C THR A 89 -26.52 5.74 3.25
N ILE A 90 -25.57 5.77 4.18
CA ILE A 90 -25.28 6.92 5.05
C ILE A 90 -23.82 7.33 4.86
N ASP A 91 -23.60 8.57 4.41
CA ASP A 91 -22.27 9.14 4.23
C ASP A 91 -21.79 9.76 5.55
N PHE A 92 -20.76 9.17 6.16
CA PHE A 92 -20.23 9.62 7.46
C PHE A 92 -19.54 10.99 7.40
N LYS A 93 -19.29 11.53 6.21
CA LYS A 93 -18.75 12.88 6.01
C LYS A 93 -19.83 13.95 5.92
N LYS A 94 -21.05 13.59 5.51
CA LYS A 94 -22.13 14.54 5.18
C LYS A 94 -23.39 14.38 6.03
N ASP A 95 -23.80 13.14 6.26
CA ASP A 95 -25.13 12.82 6.79
C ASP A 95 -25.16 12.69 8.32
N VAL A 96 -23.98 12.66 8.95
CA VAL A 96 -23.82 12.50 10.41
C VAL A 96 -23.06 13.69 11.01
N THR A 97 -23.38 13.99 12.27
CA THR A 97 -22.64 14.99 13.05
C THR A 97 -21.75 14.30 14.07
N LYS A 98 -20.45 14.65 14.11
CA LYS A 98 -19.52 14.15 15.13
C LYS A 98 -19.67 14.93 16.43
N LYS A 99 -19.87 14.23 17.54
CA LYS A 99 -19.89 14.80 18.90
C LYS A 99 -19.09 13.90 19.85
N GLY A 100 -17.90 14.35 20.25
CA GLY A 100 -17.00 13.52 21.07
C GLY A 100 -16.56 12.25 20.34
N SER A 101 -16.79 11.09 20.97
CA SER A 101 -16.51 9.75 20.45
C SER A 101 -17.71 9.08 19.75
N GLU A 102 -18.70 9.88 19.32
CA GLU A 102 -19.92 9.39 18.67
C GLU A 102 -20.22 10.17 17.40
N TYR A 103 -20.68 9.46 16.37
CA TYR A 103 -21.38 10.03 15.23
C TYR A 103 -22.88 9.93 15.46
N ILE A 104 -23.59 11.01 15.18
CA ILE A 104 -25.04 11.10 15.37
C ILE A 104 -25.69 11.26 14.00
N LEU A 105 -26.48 10.27 13.60
CA LEU A 105 -27.39 10.38 12.46
C LEU A 105 -28.75 10.86 12.95
N ASN A 106 -29.16 12.04 12.52
CA ASN A 106 -30.49 12.57 12.81
C ASN A 106 -31.48 12.17 11.71
N LYS A 107 -32.74 11.91 12.07
CA LYS A 107 -33.79 11.64 11.09
C LYS A 107 -33.92 12.71 10.01
N SER A 108 -33.67 13.99 10.32
CA SER A 108 -33.75 15.08 9.35
C SER A 108 -32.77 14.91 8.18
N ALA A 109 -31.59 14.33 8.43
CA ALA A 109 -30.63 14.02 7.37
C ALA A 109 -31.17 12.91 6.44
N VAL A 110 -31.85 11.91 7.00
CA VAL A 110 -32.52 10.84 6.24
C VAL A 110 -33.67 11.41 5.40
N PHE A 111 -34.48 12.30 5.96
CA PHE A 111 -35.54 13.03 5.24
C PHE A 111 -34.98 13.90 4.11
N PHE A 112 -33.86 14.60 4.33
CA PHE A 112 -33.25 15.41 3.28
C PHE A 112 -32.72 14.55 2.11
N LYS A 113 -32.26 13.34 2.42
CA LYS A 113 -31.74 12.40 1.43
C LYS A 113 -32.83 11.64 0.67
N SER A 114 -34.07 11.63 1.20
CA SER A 114 -35.14 10.81 0.67
C SER A 114 -35.45 11.12 -0.80
N ASP A 115 -35.29 12.37 -1.20
CA ASP A 115 -35.52 12.83 -2.57
C ASP A 115 -34.56 12.22 -3.61
N SER A 116 -33.41 11.70 -3.16
CA SER A 116 -32.39 11.08 -4.02
C SER A 116 -32.36 9.56 -3.98
N GLU A 117 -32.82 8.94 -2.88
CA GLU A 117 -32.78 7.47 -2.71
C GLU A 117 -34.13 6.79 -2.91
N PHE A 118 -35.24 7.50 -2.75
CA PHE A 118 -36.58 6.97 -3.01
C PHE A 118 -37.11 7.48 -4.37
N GLY A 119 -37.95 6.66 -5.01
CA GLY A 119 -38.53 7.04 -6.30
C GLY A 119 -39.50 8.22 -6.17
N SER A 120 -39.75 8.93 -7.27
CA SER A 120 -40.72 10.06 -7.31
C SER A 120 -42.16 9.70 -6.92
N GLN A 121 -42.47 8.41 -6.76
CA GLN A 121 -43.77 7.87 -6.35
C GLN A 121 -43.73 7.28 -4.93
N GLU A 122 -42.71 7.58 -4.15
CA GLU A 122 -42.48 7.06 -2.80
C GLU A 122 -42.43 8.21 -1.82
N GLU A 123 -43.52 8.39 -1.08
CA GLU A 123 -43.64 9.44 -0.08
C GLU A 123 -43.11 8.92 1.26
N LEU A 124 -42.02 9.50 1.76
CA LEU A 124 -41.45 9.16 3.06
C LEU A 124 -42.18 9.94 4.15
N LEU A 125 -42.90 9.22 5.03
CA LEU A 125 -43.77 9.81 6.05
C LEU A 125 -43.11 9.90 7.41
N ASN A 126 -42.32 8.88 7.78
CA ASN A 126 -41.69 8.82 9.09
C ASN A 126 -40.38 8.03 9.07
N VAL A 127 -39.49 8.38 10.00
CA VAL A 127 -38.23 7.68 10.27
C VAL A 127 -38.07 7.56 11.78
N SER A 128 -37.80 6.34 12.26
CA SER A 128 -37.58 6.04 13.67
C SER A 128 -36.36 5.12 13.83
N PRO A 129 -35.50 5.32 14.85
CA PRO A 129 -35.56 6.36 15.87
C PRO A 129 -35.14 7.75 15.35
N ASP A 130 -35.39 8.80 16.15
CA ASP A 130 -35.04 10.19 15.81
C ASP A 130 -33.53 10.41 15.67
N ASN A 131 -32.73 9.72 16.47
CA ASN A 131 -31.28 9.72 16.40
C ASN A 131 -30.74 8.30 16.48
N ILE A 132 -29.73 8.00 15.65
CA ILE A 132 -28.89 6.82 15.80
C ILE A 132 -27.49 7.28 16.18
N TYR A 133 -26.94 6.65 17.22
CA TYR A 133 -25.61 6.92 17.74
C TYR A 133 -24.66 5.81 17.31
N PHE A 134 -23.61 6.19 16.59
CA PHE A 134 -22.52 5.30 16.20
C PHE A 134 -21.30 5.65 17.04
N ARG A 135 -21.03 4.84 18.06
CA ARG A 135 -19.78 4.93 18.80
C ARG A 135 -18.63 4.51 17.92
N PHE A 136 -17.50 5.20 18.04
CA PHE A 136 -16.29 4.80 17.34
C PHE A 136 -15.10 4.81 18.28
N ASP A 137 -14.12 3.96 17.96
CA ASP A 137 -12.78 4.04 18.54
C ASP A 137 -11.80 4.59 17.50
N VAL A 138 -10.63 5.04 17.94
CA VAL A 138 -9.60 5.64 17.09
C VAL A 138 -8.55 4.59 16.74
N ASN A 139 -8.45 4.26 15.45
CA ASN A 139 -7.33 3.49 14.93
C ASN A 139 -6.05 4.35 14.94
N LEU A 140 -4.93 3.70 15.27
CA LEU A 140 -3.62 4.31 15.08
C LEU A 140 -3.26 4.24 13.59
N ILE A 141 -2.92 5.38 13.00
CA ILE A 141 -2.33 5.47 11.66
C ILE A 141 -0.82 5.63 11.84
N LYS A 142 -0.05 4.71 11.26
CA LYS A 142 1.42 4.74 11.34
C LYS A 142 2.03 4.57 9.95
N LYS A 143 3.00 5.43 9.62
CA LYS A 143 3.81 5.31 8.41
C LYS A 143 5.06 4.49 8.72
N ILE A 144 5.28 3.39 8.01
CA ILE A 144 6.38 2.45 8.24
C ILE A 144 7.23 2.30 6.96
N PRO A 145 8.56 2.22 7.07
CA PRO A 145 9.44 2.00 5.93
C PRO A 145 9.30 0.58 5.37
N VAL A 146 9.51 0.46 4.05
CA VAL A 146 9.57 -0.82 3.34
C VAL A 146 11.02 -1.31 3.30
N VAL A 147 11.23 -2.57 3.69
CA VAL A 147 12.54 -3.22 3.73
C VAL A 147 12.56 -4.35 2.70
N VAL A 148 13.46 -4.24 1.73
CA VAL A 148 13.55 -5.23 0.65
C VAL A 148 14.30 -6.46 1.13
N ASN A 149 13.69 -7.62 0.95
CA ASN A 149 14.32 -8.92 1.19
C ASN A 149 14.77 -9.54 -0.15
N ALA A 150 15.82 -8.96 -0.74
CA ALA A 150 16.33 -9.38 -2.05
C ALA A 150 17.79 -9.81 -1.98
N THR A 151 18.12 -10.87 -2.71
CA THR A 151 19.51 -11.25 -3.04
C THR A 151 19.70 -11.04 -4.53
N ILE A 152 20.60 -10.14 -4.92
CA ILE A 152 20.83 -9.77 -6.32
C ILE A 152 22.27 -10.11 -6.68
N ASN A 153 22.42 -11.08 -7.56
CA ASN A 153 23.70 -11.55 -8.08
C ASN A 153 23.87 -11.06 -9.53
N PHE A 154 24.79 -10.11 -9.71
CA PHE A 154 25.11 -9.55 -11.02
C PHE A 154 26.00 -10.48 -11.84
N SER A 155 25.86 -10.42 -13.16
CA SER A 155 26.82 -11.05 -14.05
C SER A 155 28.18 -10.35 -14.00
N PRO A 156 29.30 -11.05 -14.30
CA PRO A 156 30.62 -10.43 -14.35
C PRO A 156 30.65 -9.18 -15.23
N GLY A 157 31.23 -8.09 -14.71
CA GLY A 157 31.31 -6.80 -15.39
C GLY A 157 30.03 -5.94 -15.32
N PHE A 158 28.98 -6.39 -14.62
CA PHE A 158 27.79 -5.60 -14.33
C PHE A 158 27.66 -5.35 -12.84
N ASP A 159 27.16 -4.17 -12.48
CA ASP A 159 26.89 -3.80 -11.10
C ASP A 159 25.98 -2.56 -11.04
N THR A 160 25.65 -2.09 -9.84
CA THR A 160 24.93 -0.85 -9.57
C THR A 160 25.65 0.03 -8.55
N PHE A 161 25.50 1.35 -8.63
CA PHE A 161 25.97 2.28 -7.58
C PHE A 161 25.07 2.24 -6.33
N LYS A 162 23.76 2.25 -6.52
CA LYS A 162 22.75 2.11 -5.46
C LYS A 162 22.04 0.78 -5.63
N LEU A 163 21.93 -0.01 -4.57
CA LEU A 163 21.36 -1.36 -4.64
C LEU A 163 19.99 -1.38 -5.33
N TYR A 164 19.08 -0.49 -4.93
CA TYR A 164 17.73 -0.35 -5.50
C TYR A 164 17.03 0.88 -4.90
N GLU A 165 15.94 1.30 -5.53
CA GLU A 165 15.00 2.33 -5.06
C GLU A 165 13.59 1.74 -5.03
N MET A 166 12.83 2.05 -3.98
CA MET A 166 11.47 1.55 -3.77
C MET A 166 10.44 2.65 -4.00
N HIS A 167 9.34 2.31 -4.66
CA HIS A 167 8.21 3.19 -4.85
C HIS A 167 6.88 2.49 -4.50
N PRO A 168 6.18 2.92 -3.44
CA PRO A 168 6.65 3.86 -2.41
C PRO A 168 7.76 3.26 -1.53
N ASP A 169 8.56 4.12 -0.88
CA ASP A 169 9.61 3.74 0.09
C ASP A 169 9.07 3.39 1.49
N SER A 170 7.79 3.67 1.70
CA SER A 170 7.10 3.58 2.96
C SER A 170 5.59 3.45 2.73
N ILE A 171 4.91 2.73 3.61
CA ILE A 171 3.46 2.51 3.53
C ILE A 171 2.77 2.94 4.82
N GLN A 172 1.47 3.14 4.76
CA GLN A 172 0.65 3.38 5.94
C GLN A 172 0.03 2.08 6.41
N VAL A 173 0.02 1.88 7.72
CA VAL A 173 -0.72 0.82 8.41
C VAL A 173 -1.72 1.47 9.37
N VAL A 174 -2.95 0.97 9.35
CA VAL A 174 -4.09 1.47 10.13
C VAL A 174 -4.72 0.31 10.89
N GLY A 175 -5.01 0.50 12.17
CA GLY A 175 -5.68 -0.51 12.99
C GLY A 175 -5.58 -0.23 14.49
N PRO A 176 -5.97 -1.20 15.34
CA PRO A 176 -5.90 -1.07 16.80
C PRO A 176 -4.49 -0.71 17.27
N ASN A 177 -4.40 0.20 18.24
CA ASN A 177 -3.13 0.69 18.76
C ASN A 177 -2.20 -0.46 19.23
N GLU A 178 -2.75 -1.50 19.87
CA GLU A 178 -1.98 -2.66 20.33
C GLU A 178 -1.30 -3.44 19.19
N LEU A 179 -1.94 -3.48 18.01
CA LEU A 179 -1.42 -4.18 16.84
C LEU A 179 -0.48 -3.30 16.00
N VAL A 180 -0.80 -2.01 15.84
CA VAL A 180 -0.03 -1.09 14.99
C VAL A 180 1.25 -0.59 15.67
N LYS A 181 1.19 -0.31 16.97
CA LYS A 181 2.33 0.24 17.73
C LYS A 181 3.63 -0.58 17.59
N PRO A 182 3.63 -1.93 17.69
CA PRO A 182 4.85 -2.74 17.56
C PRO A 182 5.40 -2.83 16.12
N ILE A 183 4.62 -2.51 15.09
CA ILE A 183 5.06 -2.62 13.69
C ILE A 183 6.03 -1.47 13.38
N THR A 184 7.32 -1.76 13.18
CA THR A 184 8.35 -0.75 12.89
C THR A 184 8.70 -0.63 11.42
N SER A 185 8.52 -1.70 10.65
CA SER A 185 8.85 -1.80 9.23
C SER A 185 8.08 -2.95 8.60
N ILE A 186 7.95 -2.96 7.29
CA ILE A 186 7.38 -4.09 6.54
C ILE A 186 8.38 -4.64 5.54
N GLN A 187 8.51 -5.95 5.47
CA GLN A 187 9.42 -6.59 4.52
C GLN A 187 8.70 -6.94 3.22
N THR A 188 9.43 -6.97 2.11
CA THR A 188 8.96 -7.63 0.89
C THR A 188 9.04 -9.15 1.04
N GLU A 189 8.29 -9.88 0.22
CA GLU A 189 8.55 -11.29 0.00
C GLU A 189 9.99 -11.49 -0.49
N LYS A 190 10.58 -12.63 -0.11
CA LYS A 190 11.96 -12.95 -0.46
C LYS A 190 12.10 -13.14 -1.98
N ILE A 191 13.07 -12.48 -2.57
CA ILE A 191 13.42 -12.66 -3.98
C ILE A 191 14.92 -12.90 -4.18
N THR A 192 15.25 -13.76 -5.14
CA THR A 192 16.62 -13.98 -5.60
C THR A 192 16.69 -13.72 -7.10
N LEU A 193 17.56 -12.82 -7.51
CA LEU A 193 17.84 -12.50 -8.91
C LEU A 193 19.26 -12.92 -9.25
N GLU A 194 19.41 -13.75 -10.27
CA GLU A 194 20.70 -14.29 -10.72
C GLU A 194 21.06 -13.75 -12.09
N ASN A 195 22.36 -13.66 -12.36
CA ASN A 195 22.91 -13.27 -13.67
C ASN A 195 22.35 -11.92 -14.19
N VAL A 196 22.13 -10.94 -13.31
CA VAL A 196 21.57 -9.65 -13.72
C VAL A 196 22.53 -8.88 -14.63
N LYS A 197 22.03 -8.40 -15.78
CA LYS A 197 22.78 -7.68 -16.84
C LYS A 197 22.09 -6.39 -17.32
N SER A 198 20.89 -6.11 -16.85
CA SER A 198 20.07 -4.98 -17.29
C SER A 198 19.34 -4.37 -16.11
N ASP A 199 18.86 -3.14 -16.30
CA ASP A 199 18.03 -2.44 -15.32
C ASP A 199 16.91 -3.35 -14.80
N ILE A 200 16.65 -3.24 -13.50
CA ILE A 200 15.61 -3.96 -12.80
C ILE A 200 14.45 -3.00 -12.62
N SER A 201 13.24 -3.41 -13.02
CA SER A 201 11.97 -2.80 -12.64
C SER A 201 10.99 -3.93 -12.42
N MET A 202 10.51 -4.08 -11.19
CA MET A 202 9.56 -5.13 -10.86
C MET A 202 8.73 -4.81 -9.63
N THR A 203 7.54 -5.40 -9.58
CA THR A 203 6.65 -5.32 -8.42
C THR A 203 6.98 -6.42 -7.42
N LEU A 204 7.28 -6.02 -6.18
CA LEU A 204 7.49 -6.92 -5.05
C LEU A 204 6.28 -6.88 -4.12
N LYS A 205 5.74 -8.06 -3.80
CA LYS A 205 4.69 -8.18 -2.79
C LYS A 205 5.25 -7.92 -1.40
N LEU A 206 4.46 -7.32 -0.54
CA LEU A 206 4.79 -7.14 0.87
C LEU A 206 4.43 -8.40 1.65
N GLN A 207 5.29 -8.78 2.58
CA GLN A 207 5.05 -9.86 3.51
C GLN A 207 4.12 -9.38 4.63
N LEU A 208 2.81 -9.41 4.38
CA LEU A 208 1.80 -9.02 5.35
C LEU A 208 1.69 -10.04 6.50
N PRO A 209 1.37 -9.62 7.75
CA PRO A 209 1.10 -10.54 8.85
C PRO A 209 -0.08 -11.46 8.53
N LYS A 210 0.00 -12.74 8.93
CA LYS A 210 -1.05 -13.74 8.64
C LYS A 210 -2.40 -13.44 9.30
N ASN A 211 -2.40 -12.74 10.44
CA ASN A 211 -3.60 -12.33 11.17
C ASN A 211 -3.75 -10.80 11.06
N ASN A 212 -4.05 -10.32 9.86
CA ASN A 212 -4.17 -8.89 9.56
C ASN A 212 -5.62 -8.43 9.34
N GLU A 213 -6.63 -9.19 9.77
CA GLU A 213 -8.04 -8.82 9.57
C GLU A 213 -8.37 -7.45 10.17
N ASP A 214 -7.71 -7.09 11.28
CA ASP A 214 -7.85 -5.79 11.95
C ASP A 214 -6.82 -4.73 11.48
N LEU A 215 -6.03 -5.02 10.44
CA LEU A 215 -4.98 -4.13 9.92
C LEU A 215 -5.21 -3.82 8.45
N ILE A 216 -5.28 -2.53 8.14
CA ILE A 216 -5.37 -2.03 6.77
C ILE A 216 -4.02 -1.45 6.36
N PHE A 217 -3.47 -1.93 5.25
CA PHE A 217 -2.23 -1.43 4.67
C PHE A 217 -2.55 -0.61 3.41
N SER A 218 -1.85 0.52 3.20
CA SER A 218 -2.09 1.38 2.02
C SER A 218 -1.71 0.71 0.70
N ASN A 219 -0.79 -0.25 0.74
CA ASN A 219 -0.27 -0.97 -0.40
C ASN A 219 0.00 -2.42 -0.01
N GLU A 220 -0.29 -3.36 -0.90
CA GLU A 220 0.08 -4.78 -0.74
C GLU A 220 1.36 -5.14 -1.50
N ALA A 221 1.79 -4.25 -2.39
CA ALA A 221 2.98 -4.41 -3.21
C ALA A 221 3.61 -3.05 -3.50
N VAL A 222 4.88 -3.10 -3.86
CA VAL A 222 5.74 -1.94 -4.09
C VAL A 222 6.58 -2.18 -5.36
N GLU A 223 6.96 -1.11 -6.05
CA GLU A 223 7.85 -1.21 -7.19
C GLU A 223 9.31 -1.08 -6.73
N MET A 224 10.15 -2.05 -7.12
CA MET A 224 11.59 -1.99 -6.98
C MET A 224 12.21 -1.63 -8.32
N THR A 225 13.04 -0.60 -8.32
CA THR A 225 13.85 -0.21 -9.48
C THR A 225 15.32 -0.22 -9.13
N ALA A 226 16.18 -0.66 -10.05
CA ALA A 226 17.62 -0.57 -9.90
C ALA A 226 18.27 -0.37 -11.25
N LYS A 227 19.17 0.61 -11.34
CA LYS A 227 19.91 0.90 -12.57
C LYS A 227 21.18 0.07 -12.62
N VAL A 228 21.30 -0.77 -13.64
CA VAL A 228 22.44 -1.68 -13.81
C VAL A 228 23.32 -1.15 -14.92
N GLU A 229 24.59 -0.95 -14.60
CA GLU A 229 25.58 -0.45 -15.53
C GLU A 229 26.72 -1.45 -15.68
N LYS A 230 27.51 -1.30 -16.74
CA LYS A 230 28.76 -2.03 -16.89
C LYS A 230 29.82 -1.36 -16.01
N PHE A 231 30.55 -2.17 -15.26
CA PHE A 231 31.61 -1.73 -14.38
C PHE A 231 32.97 -2.25 -14.83
N THR A 232 34.01 -1.49 -14.51
CA THR A 232 35.40 -1.86 -14.77
C THR A 232 36.27 -1.43 -13.60
N GLU A 233 37.44 -2.05 -13.51
CA GLU A 233 38.53 -1.55 -12.68
C GLU A 233 39.44 -0.64 -13.52
N GLY A 234 40.01 0.37 -12.86
CA GLY A 234 41.07 1.23 -13.38
C GLY A 234 42.20 1.36 -12.36
N SER A 235 43.35 1.84 -12.80
CA SER A 235 44.51 2.07 -11.92
C SER A 235 45.14 3.42 -12.23
N LEU A 236 45.34 4.22 -11.19
CA LEU A 236 46.02 5.52 -11.28
C LEU A 236 47.18 5.57 -10.28
N LYS A 237 48.28 6.20 -10.70
CA LYS A 237 49.38 6.54 -9.79
C LYS A 237 49.03 7.83 -9.04
N VAL A 238 48.68 7.70 -7.78
CA VAL A 238 48.26 8.82 -6.91
C VAL A 238 49.43 9.22 -6.02
N PRO A 239 49.79 10.52 -5.95
CA PRO A 239 50.87 10.99 -5.10
C PRO A 239 50.51 10.77 -3.62
N VAL A 240 51.52 10.46 -2.82
CA VAL A 240 51.38 10.23 -1.39
C VAL A 240 51.73 11.51 -0.64
N GLU A 241 50.80 11.99 0.19
CA GLU A 241 50.98 13.13 1.07
C GLU A 241 51.35 12.67 2.48
N LEU A 242 52.48 13.16 3.00
CA LEU A 242 52.85 12.93 4.39
C LEU A 242 52.22 14.02 5.26
N ILE A 243 51.49 13.63 6.31
CA ILE A 243 50.83 14.56 7.24
C ILE A 243 51.39 14.38 8.66
N ASN A 244 51.21 15.42 9.49
CA ASN A 244 51.62 15.44 10.90
C ASN A 244 53.13 15.20 11.13
N VAL A 245 53.99 15.68 10.23
CA VAL A 245 55.43 15.67 10.43
C VAL A 245 55.82 16.76 11.44
N PRO A 246 56.56 16.46 12.51
CA PRO A 246 56.97 17.47 13.49
C PRO A 246 57.90 18.53 12.87
N ASP A 247 57.82 19.76 13.39
CA ASP A 247 58.65 20.87 12.94
C ASP A 247 60.15 20.55 13.12
N GLY A 248 60.95 20.77 12.07
CA GLY A 248 62.39 20.53 12.05
C GLY A 248 62.83 19.15 11.51
N LEU A 249 61.91 18.19 11.31
CA LEU A 249 62.21 16.90 10.68
C LEU A 249 62.01 16.97 9.16
N LYS A 250 63.05 16.64 8.38
CA LYS A 250 62.90 16.42 6.94
C LYS A 250 62.82 14.92 6.65
N ILE A 251 61.72 14.49 6.04
CA ILE A 251 61.49 13.09 5.71
C ILE A 251 61.56 12.90 4.20
N LYS A 252 62.47 12.03 3.74
CA LYS A 252 62.43 11.51 2.37
C LYS A 252 61.73 10.16 2.41
N TYR A 253 60.84 9.93 1.46
CA TYR A 253 60.07 8.71 1.38
C TYR A 253 59.94 8.24 -0.07
N PHE A 254 59.83 6.93 -0.24
CA PHE A 254 59.69 6.28 -1.53
C PHE A 254 58.73 5.09 -1.41
N PRO A 255 57.82 4.91 -2.38
CA PRO A 255 57.60 5.72 -3.58
C PRO A 255 56.85 7.04 -3.31
N LYS A 256 56.98 8.01 -4.24
CA LYS A 256 56.24 9.28 -4.18
C LYS A 256 54.80 9.19 -4.66
N ALA A 257 54.47 8.14 -5.40
CA ALA A 257 53.13 7.84 -5.86
C ALA A 257 52.90 6.33 -5.86
N ILE A 258 51.68 5.91 -5.50
CA ILE A 258 51.30 4.51 -5.41
C ILE A 258 50.10 4.23 -6.31
N ASN A 259 49.95 2.97 -6.73
CA ASN A 259 48.82 2.55 -7.54
C ASN A 259 47.56 2.43 -6.68
N VAL A 260 46.55 3.24 -7.01
CA VAL A 260 45.19 3.11 -6.50
C VAL A 260 44.36 2.44 -7.58
N ILE A 261 43.84 1.25 -7.24
CA ILE A 261 42.92 0.51 -8.10
C ILE A 261 41.51 0.92 -7.69
N PHE A 262 40.73 1.44 -8.61
CA PHE A 262 39.36 1.88 -8.37
C PHE A 262 38.38 1.08 -9.21
N TYR A 263 37.16 0.93 -8.70
CA TYR A 263 36.05 0.25 -9.34
C TYR A 263 34.92 1.24 -9.58
N THR A 264 34.47 1.33 -10.83
CA THR A 264 33.51 2.36 -11.28
C THR A 264 32.72 1.88 -12.50
N SER A 265 31.66 2.61 -12.87
CA SER A 265 30.96 2.35 -14.14
C SER A 265 31.76 2.84 -15.35
N LEU A 266 31.59 2.17 -16.48
CA LEU A 266 32.24 2.56 -17.75
C LEU A 266 31.93 4.00 -18.14
N LYS A 267 30.74 4.50 -17.79
CA LYS A 267 30.34 5.89 -18.04
C LYS A 267 31.23 6.89 -17.30
N ASN A 268 31.59 6.58 -16.06
CA ASN A 268 32.37 7.47 -15.19
C ASN A 268 33.89 7.28 -15.35
N PHE A 269 34.33 6.20 -15.98
CA PHE A 269 35.74 5.81 -16.04
C PHE A 269 36.67 6.93 -16.55
N ASN A 270 36.28 7.60 -17.64
CA ASN A 270 37.10 8.66 -18.25
C ASN A 270 37.08 9.98 -17.47
N ASP A 271 36.12 10.16 -16.55
CA ASP A 271 36.01 11.36 -15.73
C ASP A 271 36.85 11.28 -14.46
N ILE A 272 37.37 10.10 -14.12
CA ILE A 272 38.12 9.85 -12.89
C ILE A 272 39.59 10.16 -13.12
N SER A 273 40.14 10.97 -12.21
CA SER A 273 41.50 11.48 -12.27
C SER A 273 42.22 11.32 -10.95
N VAL A 274 43.52 11.64 -10.94
CA VAL A 274 44.34 11.60 -9.71
C VAL A 274 43.79 12.51 -8.61
N LYS A 275 43.13 13.62 -8.98
CA LYS A 275 42.55 14.59 -8.03
C LYS A 275 41.36 14.04 -7.25
N ASP A 276 40.74 12.97 -7.74
CA ASP A 276 39.60 12.33 -7.12
C ASP A 276 39.99 11.39 -5.97
N PHE A 277 41.29 11.23 -5.71
CA PHE A 277 41.83 10.38 -4.66
C PHE A 277 42.78 11.17 -3.77
N LYS A 278 42.70 10.92 -2.47
CA LYS A 278 43.67 11.45 -1.51
C LYS A 278 44.31 10.31 -0.74
N VAL A 279 45.59 10.07 -1.01
CA VAL A 279 46.41 9.10 -0.29
C VAL A 279 47.31 9.84 0.68
N THR A 280 47.20 9.50 1.97
CA THR A 280 48.02 10.13 3.01
C THR A 280 48.74 9.09 3.84
N CYS A 281 49.92 9.44 4.35
CA CYS A 281 50.59 8.74 5.42
C CYS A 281 50.63 9.65 6.66
N ASP A 282 50.09 9.17 7.77
CA ASP A 282 50.13 9.90 9.04
C ASP A 282 51.39 9.55 9.82
N TYR A 283 52.28 10.52 10.01
CA TYR A 283 53.52 10.30 10.76
C TYR A 283 53.27 10.02 12.24
N ASN A 284 52.18 10.51 12.83
CA ASN A 284 51.85 10.23 14.24
C ASN A 284 51.55 8.74 14.50
N LYS A 285 51.26 7.97 13.45
CA LYS A 285 51.01 6.52 13.54
C LYS A 285 52.30 5.69 13.48
N VAL A 286 53.45 6.32 13.27
CA VAL A 286 54.76 5.64 13.19
C VAL A 286 55.25 5.32 14.59
N SER A 287 55.46 4.03 14.87
CA SER A 287 56.10 3.59 16.11
C SER A 287 57.63 3.72 16.04
N SER A 288 58.31 3.85 17.18
CA SER A 288 59.75 4.14 17.27
C SER A 288 60.68 3.17 16.51
N ASN A 289 60.22 1.95 16.21
CA ASN A 289 60.98 0.91 15.51
C ASN A 289 60.49 0.66 14.07
N GLN A 290 59.59 1.48 13.55
CA GLN A 290 58.95 1.25 12.25
C GLN A 290 59.72 1.98 11.13
N THR A 291 60.14 1.23 10.10
CA THR A 291 60.92 1.75 8.97
C THR A 291 60.07 2.11 7.75
N PHE A 292 58.74 2.01 7.88
CA PHE A 292 57.79 2.24 6.80
C PHE A 292 56.56 3.01 7.29
N LEU A 293 55.91 3.70 6.36
CA LEU A 293 54.63 4.37 6.54
C LEU A 293 53.51 3.52 5.92
N LEU A 294 52.33 3.57 6.53
CA LEU A 294 51.13 2.94 6.00
C LEU A 294 50.32 4.00 5.23
N PRO A 295 50.11 3.85 3.91
CA PRO A 295 49.26 4.75 3.15
C PRO A 295 47.78 4.44 3.39
N GLU A 296 46.99 5.49 3.60
CA GLU A 296 45.56 5.43 3.80
C GLU A 296 44.84 6.23 2.70
N LEU A 297 43.75 5.68 2.18
CA LEU A 297 42.89 6.37 1.22
C LEU A 297 41.82 7.15 1.98
N ASN A 298 42.03 8.46 2.13
CA ASN A 298 41.19 9.31 2.97
C ASN A 298 40.04 10.00 2.23
N ASN A 299 40.09 10.05 0.90
CA ASN A 299 39.01 10.64 0.11
C ASN A 299 38.87 9.95 -1.24
N MET A 300 37.62 9.78 -1.68
CA MET A 300 37.27 9.35 -3.03
C MET A 300 35.97 10.03 -3.49
N THR A 301 35.85 10.27 -4.79
CA THR A 301 34.64 10.84 -5.40
C THR A 301 33.44 9.88 -5.37
N GLN A 302 32.21 10.42 -5.40
CA GLN A 302 30.97 9.62 -5.51
C GLN A 302 30.86 8.84 -6.83
N LYS A 303 31.67 9.19 -7.84
CA LYS A 303 31.77 8.44 -9.10
C LYS A 303 32.56 7.15 -8.97
N VAL A 304 33.22 6.89 -7.84
CA VAL A 304 33.96 5.66 -7.56
C VAL A 304 33.16 4.83 -6.56
N LYS A 305 32.87 3.57 -6.91
CA LYS A 305 32.10 2.67 -6.05
C LYS A 305 32.97 2.13 -4.92
N SER A 306 34.20 1.75 -5.25
CA SER A 306 35.20 1.33 -4.26
C SER A 306 36.60 1.58 -4.81
N ALA A 307 37.57 1.72 -3.92
CA ALA A 307 38.97 1.85 -4.28
C ALA A 307 39.85 1.14 -3.25
N LYS A 308 40.97 0.59 -3.72
CA LYS A 308 41.96 -0.13 -2.92
C LYS A 308 43.36 0.32 -3.30
N ILE A 309 44.24 0.39 -2.32
CA ILE A 309 45.66 0.68 -2.51
C ILE A 309 46.39 -0.65 -2.71
N ASN A 310 47.24 -0.74 -3.73
CA ASN A 310 48.01 -1.97 -4.01
C ASN A 310 49.25 -2.13 -3.11
N GLN A 311 49.81 -1.03 -2.61
CA GLN A 311 51.00 -1.02 -1.77
C GLN A 311 50.65 -0.63 -0.33
N GLN A 312 51.01 -1.48 0.62
CA GLN A 312 50.72 -1.26 2.03
C GLN A 312 51.87 -0.59 2.78
N HIS A 313 53.05 -0.49 2.20
CA HIS A 313 54.25 0.03 2.86
C HIS A 313 54.94 1.08 1.98
N ILE A 314 55.39 2.17 2.62
CA ILE A 314 56.17 3.23 2.01
C ILE A 314 57.42 3.45 2.86
N ASP A 315 58.59 3.22 2.28
CA ASP A 315 59.86 3.39 3.00
C ASP A 315 60.12 4.88 3.24
N PHE A 316 60.66 5.21 4.40
CA PHE A 316 61.06 6.57 4.71
C PHE A 316 62.41 6.63 5.43
N ILE A 317 63.11 7.75 5.25
CA ILE A 317 64.35 8.09 5.93
C ILE A 317 64.24 9.51 6.47
N ILE A 318 64.78 9.72 7.67
CA ILE A 318 64.88 11.03 8.30
C ILE A 318 66.23 11.64 7.90
N THR A 319 66.22 12.89 7.47
CA THR A 319 67.41 13.67 7.09
C THR A 319 67.49 14.94 7.92
N GLU A 320 68.69 15.36 8.30
CA GLU A 320 68.97 16.65 8.96
C GLU A 320 68.88 17.84 7.97
#